data_AF-A0A524KBH7-F1
#
_entry.id   AF-A0A524KBH7-F1
#
_cell.length_a   1.000
_cell.length_b   1.000
_cell.length_c   1.000
_cell.angle_alpha   90.00
_cell.angle_beta   90.00
_cell.angle_gamma   90.00
#
_symmetry.space_group_name_H-M   'P 1'
#
loop_
_entity.id
_entity.type
_entity.pdbx_description
1 polymer ?
#
loop_
_entity_poly.entity_id
_entity_poly.type
_entity_poly.pdbx_seq_one_letter_code
_entity_poly.pdbx_strand_id
1 'polypeptide(L)' 'MIERYDTPKLKKKKPDGMTDEHFDYLDELRESGRTNMFGAAAYLIGEMNVSRLDASKYVSYWMETFSNRHKGE' A
#
# COMPACT_ATOMS: atom_id res chain seq x y z
N MET A 1 -12.97 21.55 -22.58
CA MET A 1 -11.94 21.55 -21.52
C MET A 1 -12.45 20.63 -20.43
N ILE A 2 -11.85 19.44 -20.27
CA ILE A 2 -12.18 18.60 -19.10
C ILE A 2 -11.29 19.12 -17.98
N GLU A 3 -11.87 19.87 -17.05
CA GLU A 3 -11.23 20.22 -15.78
C GLU A 3 -10.79 18.92 -15.12
N ARG A 4 -9.48 18.75 -14.97
CA ARG A 4 -8.91 17.68 -14.17
C ARG A 4 -9.41 17.92 -12.75
N TYR A 5 -10.38 17.13 -12.30
CA TYR A 5 -10.76 17.10 -10.90
C TYR A 5 -9.51 16.75 -10.09
N ASP A 6 -8.89 17.78 -9.50
CA ASP A 6 -7.92 17.62 -8.43
C ASP A 6 -8.66 16.91 -7.31
N THR A 7 -8.50 15.59 -7.27
CA THR A 7 -9.22 14.74 -6.34
C THR A 7 -8.66 15.10 -4.97
N PRO A 8 -9.46 15.67 -4.05
CA PRO A 8 -8.95 16.05 -2.74
C PRO A 8 -8.37 14.79 -2.10
N LYS A 9 -7.05 14.80 -1.86
CA LYS A 9 -6.34 13.71 -1.18
C LYS A 9 -6.91 13.61 0.22
N LEU A 10 -7.96 12.80 0.38
CA LEU A 10 -8.52 12.42 1.66
C LEU A 10 -7.36 11.93 2.52
N LYS A 11 -7.11 12.59 3.66
CA LYS A 11 -6.17 12.07 4.66
C LYS A 11 -6.71 10.73 5.15
N LYS A 12 -6.33 9.63 4.49
CA LYS A 12 -6.80 8.30 4.85
C LYS A 12 -6.23 7.92 6.21
N LYS A 13 -7.10 7.43 7.09
CA LYS A 13 -6.72 6.78 8.36
C LYS A 13 -6.11 5.41 8.03
N LYS A 14 -5.13 4.94 8.83
CA LYS A 14 -4.58 3.58 8.72
C LYS A 14 -5.74 2.57 8.66
N PRO A 15 -5.81 1.70 7.64
CA PRO A 15 -6.86 0.70 7.51
C PRO A 15 -6.93 -0.18 8.76
N ASP A 16 -8.14 -0.59 9.13
CA ASP A 16 -8.35 -1.51 10.24
C ASP A 16 -7.71 -2.88 9.95
N GLY A 17 -7.05 -3.47 10.94
CA GLY A 17 -6.30 -4.73 10.80
C GLY A 17 -4.93 -4.64 10.12
N MET A 18 -4.54 -3.48 9.57
CA MET A 18 -3.19 -3.32 9.00
C MET A 18 -2.17 -3.23 10.14
N THR A 19 -1.26 -4.20 10.23
CA THR A 19 -0.17 -4.25 11.21
C THR A 19 1.15 -3.75 10.61
N ASP A 20 2.16 -3.56 11.46
CA ASP A 20 3.50 -3.14 11.02
C ASP A 20 4.21 -4.23 10.19
N GLU A 21 3.93 -5.52 10.45
CA GLU A 21 4.39 -6.63 9.60
C GLU A 21 3.93 -6.51 8.15
N HIS A 22 2.74 -5.94 7.91
CA HIS A 22 2.28 -5.70 6.55
C HIS A 22 3.08 -4.59 5.86
N PHE A 23 3.58 -3.60 6.62
CA PHE A 23 4.43 -2.56 6.07
C PHE A 23 5.80 -3.11 5.71
N ASP A 24 6.44 -3.79 6.65
CA ASP A 24 7.76 -4.40 6.47
C ASP A 24 7.75 -5.36 5.28
N TYR A 25 6.74 -6.24 5.20
CA TYR A 25 6.57 -7.15 4.07
C TYR A 25 6.44 -6.42 2.73
N LEU A 26 5.70 -5.31 2.67
CA LEU A 26 5.53 -4.53 1.43
C LEU A 26 6.78 -3.76 1.06
N ASP A 27 7.55 -3.29 2.05
CA ASP A 27 8.83 -2.63 1.85
C ASP A 27 9.86 -3.64 1.29
N GLU A 28 9.99 -4.82 1.90
CA GLU A 28 10.82 -5.93 1.40
C GLU A 28 10.38 -6.38 0.00
N LEU A 29 9.07 -6.53 -0.24
CA LEU A 29 8.53 -6.94 -1.53
C LEU A 29 8.89 -5.91 -2.62
N ARG A 30 8.86 -4.61 -2.30
CA ARG A 30 9.28 -3.55 -3.20
C ARG A 30 10.77 -3.63 -3.49
N GLU A 31 11.61 -3.75 -2.47
CA GLU A 31 13.07 -3.85 -2.60
C GLU A 31 13.48 -5.09 -3.39
N SER A 32 12.75 -6.19 -3.23
CA SER A 32 12.99 -7.43 -3.97
C SER A 32 12.80 -7.30 -5.49
N GLY A 33 12.00 -6.33 -5.94
CA GLY A 33 11.66 -6.14 -7.35
C GLY A 33 10.86 -7.29 -7.99
N ARG A 34 10.39 -8.28 -7.22
CA ARG A 34 9.67 -9.46 -7.75
C ARG A 34 8.35 -9.12 -8.42
N THR A 35 7.70 -8.03 -8.00
CA THR A 35 6.42 -7.57 -8.55
C THR A 35 6.36 -6.05 -8.58
N ASN A 36 5.51 -5.50 -9.45
CA ASN A 36 5.10 -4.12 -9.27
C ASN A 36 4.19 -4.01 -8.03
N MET A 37 4.16 -2.83 -7.40
CA MET A 37 3.39 -2.65 -6.18
C MET A 37 1.86 -2.70 -6.40
N PHE A 38 1.37 -2.58 -7.64
CA PHE A 38 -0.05 -2.84 -7.94
C PHE A 38 -0.42 -4.32 -7.80
N GLY A 39 0.54 -5.22 -8.06
CA GLY A 39 0.42 -6.66 -7.87
C GLY A 39 0.70 -7.14 -6.45
N ALA A 40 1.21 -6.27 -5.57
CA ALA A 40 1.57 -6.63 -4.19
C ALA A 40 0.39 -7.17 -3.37
N ALA A 41 -0.84 -6.79 -3.71
CA ALA A 41 -2.02 -7.28 -3.02
C ALA A 41 -2.17 -8.81 -3.12
N ALA A 42 -1.75 -9.43 -4.24
CA ALA A 42 -1.80 -10.88 -4.40
C ALA A 42 -0.87 -11.60 -3.41
N TYR A 43 0.27 -11.00 -3.09
CA TYR A 43 1.24 -11.54 -2.15
C TYR A 43 0.75 -11.44 -0.71
N LEU A 44 0.12 -10.33 -0.32
CA LEU A 44 -0.53 -10.21 1.00
C LEU A 44 -1.64 -11.25 1.23
N ILE A 45 -2.40 -11.56 0.18
CA ILE A 45 -3.45 -12.58 0.25
C ILE A 45 -2.82 -13.97 0.45
N GLY A 46 -1.75 -14.28 -0.28
CA GLY A 46 -1.09 -15.59 -0.22
C GLY A 46 -0.28 -15.82 1.06
N GLU A 47 0.53 -14.85 1.46
CA GLU A 47 1.48 -15.00 2.57
C GLU A 47 0.88 -14.67 3.94
N MET A 48 -0.03 -13.70 3.99
CA MET A 48 -0.58 -13.18 5.25
C MET A 48 -2.07 -13.49 5.43
N ASN A 49 -2.66 -14.28 4.53
CA ASN A 49 -4.09 -14.65 4.53
C ASN A 49 -5.05 -13.44 4.66
N VAL A 50 -4.65 -12.30 4.08
CA VAL A 50 -5.44 -11.07 4.10
C VAL A 50 -6.57 -11.17 3.07
N SER A 51 -7.76 -10.68 3.41
CA SER A 51 -8.86 -10.58 2.44
C SER A 51 -8.46 -9.72 1.24
N ARG A 52 -8.91 -10.09 0.03
CA ARG A 52 -8.62 -9.33 -1.20
C ARG A 52 -8.95 -7.85 -1.08
N LEU A 53 -10.05 -7.52 -0.40
CA LEU A 53 -10.47 -6.14 -0.20
C LEU A 53 -9.48 -5.38 0.68
N ASP A 54 -9.03 -6.00 1.76
CA ASP A 54 -8.14 -5.36 2.73
C ASP A 54 -6.71 -5.29 2.20
N ALA A 55 -6.23 -6.32 1.50
CA ALA A 55 -4.95 -6.30 0.82
C ALA A 55 -4.83 -5.11 -0.15
N SER A 56 -5.88 -4.84 -0.93
CA SER A 56 -5.93 -3.68 -1.83
C SER A 56 -5.87 -2.34 -1.07
N LYS A 57 -6.60 -2.23 0.05
CA LYS A 57 -6.55 -1.04 0.91
C LYS A 57 -5.16 -0.85 1.54
N TYR A 58 -4.54 -1.93 2.00
CA TYR A 58 -3.25 -1.92 2.68
C TYR A 58 -2.17 -1.46 1.71
N VAL A 59 -2.12 -2.03 0.50
CA VAL A 59 -1.19 -1.60 -0.56
C VAL A 59 -1.42 -0.14 -0.94
N SER A 60 -2.67 0.28 -1.13
CA SER A 60 -3.00 1.68 -1.46
C SER A 60 -2.51 2.63 -0.37
N TYR A 61 -2.80 2.33 0.89
CA TYR A 61 -2.37 3.13 2.04
C TYR A 61 -0.84 3.15 2.19
N TRP A 62 -0.19 2.00 2.00
CA TRP A 62 1.27 1.86 2.01
C TRP A 62 1.88 2.76 0.93
N MET A 63 1.39 2.75 -0.31
CA MET A 63 1.90 3.58 -1.42
C MET A 63 1.77 5.08 -1.13
N GLU A 64 0.61 5.49 -0.61
CA GLU A 64 0.34 6.90 -0.28
C GLU A 64 1.25 7.41 0.85
N THR A 65 1.60 6.56 1.81
CA THR A 65 2.44 6.92 2.96
C THR A 65 3.92 6.64 2.76
N PHE A 66 4.30 5.81 1.78
CA PHE A 66 5.68 5.37 1.54
C PHE A 66 6.64 6.56 1.42
N SER A 67 6.33 7.54 0.56
CA SER A 67 7.18 8.72 0.37
C SER A 67 7.33 9.60 1.62
N ASN A 68 6.44 9.49 2.60
CA ASN A 68 6.57 10.19 3.88
C ASN A 68 7.44 9.37 4.86
N ARG A 69 7.24 8.05 4.91
CA ARG A 69 7.97 7.12 5.77
C ARG A 69 9.45 7.02 5.42
N HIS A 70 9.78 7.04 4.13
CA HIS A 70 11.16 6.94 3.62
C HIS A 70 11.77 8.30 3.28
N LYS A 71 11.21 9.40 3.83
CA LYS A 71 11.71 10.75 3.58
C LYS A 71 12.91 11.03 4.49
N GLY A 72 14.06 10.45 4.17
CA GLY A 72 15.30 10.64 4.93
C GLY A 72 16.30 9.49 4.89
N GLU A 73 16.01 8.41 4.16
CA GLU A 73 16.97 7.33 3.86
C GLU A 73 17.78 7.58 2.58
#